data_AF-A0A336N2Z8-F1
#
_entry.id   AF-A0A336N2Z8-F1
#
_cell.length_a   1.000
_cell.length_b   1.000
_cell.length_c   1.000
_cell.angle_alpha   90.00
_cell.angle_beta   90.00
_cell.angle_gamma   90.00
#
_symmetry.space_group_name_H-M   'P 1'
#
loop_
_entity.id
_entity.type
_entity.pdbx_description
1 polymer ?
#
loop_
_entity_poly.entity_id
_entity_poly.type
_entity_poly.pdbx_seq_one_letter_code
_entity_poly.pdbx_strand_id
1 'polypeptide(L)' 'MGYKKLADSTKRLISQNAGNYNKANYKQIKFQLKPEVVAEFDSLCVTEGISKAEMFRKLLTLYKNLQNSD' A
#
# COMPACT_ATOMS: atom_id res chain seq x y z
N MET A 1 31.08 11.22 18.65
CA MET A 1 30.68 10.15 17.71
C MET A 1 30.36 10.80 16.37
N GLY A 2 31.29 10.77 15.41
CA GLY A 2 31.12 11.45 14.12
C GLY A 2 30.56 10.49 13.07
N TYR A 3 29.32 10.69 12.64
CA TYR A 3 28.74 9.93 11.52
C TYR A 3 29.48 10.29 10.22
N LYS A 4 30.15 9.32 9.60
CA LYS A 4 30.69 9.48 8.24
C LYS A 4 29.52 9.45 7.27
N LYS A 5 29.38 10.52 6.46
CA LYS A 5 28.43 10.54 5.34
C LYS A 5 28.80 9.42 4.37
N LEU A 6 27.78 8.68 3.90
CA LEU A 6 27.95 7.67 2.85
C LEU A 6 28.50 8.35 1.59
N ALA A 7 29.40 7.65 0.90
CA ALA A 7 29.87 8.08 -0.41
C ALA A 7 28.69 8.18 -1.39
N ASP A 8 28.73 9.16 -2.30
CA ASP A 8 27.66 9.41 -3.27
C ASP A 8 27.35 8.19 -4.14
N SER A 9 28.34 7.34 -4.43
CA SER A 9 28.17 6.07 -5.16
C SER A 9 27.28 5.08 -4.40
N THR A 10 27.52 4.88 -3.11
CA THR A 10 26.73 4.01 -2.24
C THR A 10 25.31 4.54 -2.09
N LYS A 11 25.15 5.86 -1.96
CA LYS A 11 23.83 6.50 -1.88
C LYS A 11 23.01 6.27 -3.15
N ARG A 12 23.61 6.35 -4.33
CA ARG A 12 22.95 6.08 -5.62
C ARG A 12 22.52 4.62 -5.75
N LEU A 13 23.37 3.67 -5.38
CA LEU A 13 23.04 2.23 -5.43
C LEU A 13 21.85 1.90 -4.52
N ILE A 14 21.84 2.42 -3.29
CA ILE A 14 20.72 2.24 -2.36
C ILE A 14 19.43 2.82 -2.96
N SER A 15 19.50 4.01 -3.54
CA SER A 15 18.35 4.65 -4.18
C SER A 15 17.81 3.83 -5.36
N GLN A 16 18.69 3.27 -6.19
CA GLN A 16 18.27 2.43 -7.33
C GLN A 16 17.66 1.11 -6.86
N ASN A 17 18.27 0.46 -5.86
CA ASN A 17 17.76 -0.79 -5.30
C ASN A 17 16.38 -0.59 -4.65
N ALA A 18 16.20 0.49 -3.89
CA ALA A 18 14.91 0.84 -3.30
C ALA A 18 13.84 1.10 -4.40
N GLY A 19 14.21 1.81 -5.46
CA GLY A 19 13.32 2.05 -6.60
C GLY A 19 12.92 0.76 -7.33
N ASN A 20 13.87 -0.14 -7.57
CA ASN A 20 13.62 -1.42 -8.24
C ASN A 20 12.76 -2.35 -7.38
N TYR A 21 13.00 -2.41 -6.06
CA TYR A 21 12.17 -3.16 -5.14
C TYR A 21 10.71 -2.67 -5.17
N ASN A 22 10.51 -1.35 -5.16
CA ASN A 22 9.17 -0.79 -5.17
C ASN A 22 8.42 -1.13 -6.47
N LYS A 23 9.09 -1.01 -7.62
CA LYS A 23 8.52 -1.36 -8.94
C LYS A 23 8.17 -2.85 -9.08
N ALA A 24 8.97 -3.73 -8.49
CA ALA A 24 8.76 -5.17 -8.58
C ALA A 24 7.63 -5.67 -7.69
N ASN A 25 7.47 -5.09 -6.50
CA ASN A 25 6.58 -5.62 -5.46
C ASN A 25 5.26 -4.85 -5.32
N TYR A 26 5.20 -3.60 -5.77
CA TYR A 26 4.01 -2.77 -5.63
C TYR A 26 3.49 -2.33 -6.99
N LYS A 27 2.17 -2.46 -7.17
CA LYS A 27 1.46 -1.91 -8.33
C LYS A 27 0.47 -0.88 -7.84
N GLN A 28 0.52 0.31 -8.46
CA GLN A 28 -0.47 1.35 -8.20
C GLN A 28 -1.69 1.11 -9.08
N ILE A 29 -2.87 1.10 -8.45
CA ILE A 29 -4.14 1.12 -9.16
C ILE A 29 -4.85 2.42 -8.81
N LYS A 30 -5.34 3.13 -9.84
CA LYS A 30 -6.13 4.35 -9.66
C LYS A 30 -7.58 4.04 -9.97
N PHE A 31 -8.46 4.33 -9.03
CA PHE A 31 -9.90 4.24 -9.21
C PHE A 31 -10.54 5.59 -8.94
N GLN A 32 -11.53 5.94 -9.74
CA GLN A 32 -12.42 7.07 -9.48
C GLN A 32 -13.70 6.49 -8.89
N LEU A 33 -14.02 6.88 -7.67
CA LEU A 33 -15.20 6.43 -6.94
C LEU A 33 -16.11 7.61 -6.67
N LYS A 34 -17.39 7.34 -6.47
CA LYS A 34 -18.33 8.36 -6.02
C LYS A 34 -17.98 8.84 -4.61
N PRO A 35 -18.23 10.12 -4.29
CA PRO A 35 -17.87 10.70 -2.99
C PRO A 35 -18.55 9.97 -1.81
N GLU A 36 -19.78 9.49 -1.99
CA GLU A 36 -20.51 8.70 -0.99
C GLU A 36 -19.75 7.43 -0.58
N VAL A 37 -19.25 6.67 -1.56
CA VAL A 37 -18.50 5.42 -1.32
C VAL A 37 -17.15 5.70 -0.65
N VAL A 38 -16.50 6.81 -1.01
CA VAL A 38 -15.22 7.20 -0.40
C VAL A 38 -15.42 7.58 1.07
N ALA A 39 -16.50 8.29 1.39
CA ALA A 39 -16.81 8.68 2.78
C ALA A 39 -17.09 7.45 3.66
N GLU A 40 -17.86 6.49 3.16
CA GLU A 40 -18.12 5.23 3.87
C GLU A 40 -16.83 4.42 4.06
N PHE A 41 -16.04 4.27 3.00
CA PHE A 41 -14.79 3.53 3.06
C PHE A 41 -13.79 4.14 4.06
N ASP A 42 -13.65 5.47 4.08
CA ASP A 42 -12.77 6.15 5.02
C ASP A 42 -13.29 6.02 6.46
N SER A 43 -14.60 6.07 6.67
CA SER A 43 -15.21 5.86 7.99
C SER A 43 -14.95 4.45 8.52
N LEU A 44 -15.03 3.43 7.66
CA LEU A 44 -14.70 2.05 8.02
C LEU A 44 -13.21 1.90 8.36
N CYS A 45 -12.33 2.53 7.58
CA CYS A 45 -10.88 2.52 7.88
C CYS A 45 -10.58 3.14 9.25
N VAL A 46 -11.24 4.25 9.60
CA VAL A 46 -11.09 4.92 10.90
C VAL A 46 -11.62 4.04 12.03
N THR A 47 -12.78 3.42 11.82
CA THR A 47 -13.43 2.56 12.83
C THR A 47 -12.59 1.32 13.16
N GLU A 48 -12.00 0.69 12.14
CA GLU A 48 -11.13 -0.47 12.33
C GLU A 48 -9.67 -0.10 12.66
N GLY A 49 -9.31 1.18 12.56
CA GLY A 49 -7.94 1.65 12.81
C GLY A 49 -6.92 1.12 11.81
N ILE A 50 -7.33 0.83 10.57
CA ILE A 50 -6.47 0.23 9.54
C ILE A 50 -6.24 1.16 8.36
N SER A 51 -5.17 0.89 7.61
CA SER A 51 -4.87 1.64 6.39
C SER A 51 -5.85 1.27 5.27
N LYS A 52 -6.08 2.20 4.34
CA LYS A 52 -6.90 1.99 3.13
C LYS A 52 -6.44 0.76 2.32
N ALA A 53 -5.13 0.52 2.26
CA ALA A 53 -4.55 -0.63 1.56
C ALA A 53 -4.88 -1.97 2.26
N GLU A 54 -4.81 -2.00 3.59
CA GLU A 54 -5.18 -3.19 4.37
C GLU A 54 -6.70 -3.44 4.33
N MET A 55 -7.52 -2.39 4.37
CA MET A 55 -8.96 -2.50 4.19
C MET A 55 -9.30 -3.11 2.83
N PHE A 56 -8.64 -2.66 1.76
CA PHE A 56 -8.80 -3.23 0.43
C PHE A 56 -8.42 -4.72 0.38
N ARG A 57 -7.33 -5.11 1.06
CA ARG A 57 -6.92 -6.52 1.18
C ARG A 57 -7.97 -7.36 1.91
N LYS A 58 -8.53 -6.85 3.02
CA LYS A 58 -9.62 -7.53 3.75
C LYS A 58 -10.85 -7.73 2.88
N LEU A 59 -11.28 -6.70 2.14
CA LEU A 59 -12.42 -6.78 1.22
C LEU A 59 -12.21 -7.89 0.17
N LEU A 60 -11.00 -7.98 -0.42
CA LEU A 60 -10.68 -9.05 -1.36
C LEU A 60 -10.71 -10.44 -0.73
N THR A 61 -10.20 -10.59 0.49
CA THR A 61 -10.24 -11.87 1.21
C THR A 61 -11.68 -12.28 1.52
N LEU A 62 -12.50 -11.35 2.01
CA LEU A 62 -13.92 -11.60 2.28
C LEU A 62 -14.66 -12.02 1.00
N TYR A 63 -14.45 -11.28 -0.10
CA TYR A 63 -15.06 -11.61 -1.39
C TYR A 63 -14.64 -13.00 -1.90
N LYS A 64 -13.36 -13.35 -1.78
CA LYS A 64 -12.87 -14.70 -2.10
C LYS A 64 -13.52 -15.78 -1.23
N ASN A 65 -13.64 -15.54 0.07
CA ASN A 65 -14.24 -16.53 0.98
C ASN A 65 -15.72 -16.76 0.65
N LEU A 66 -16.44 -15.71 0.26
CA LEU A 66 -17.83 -15.81 -0.21
C LEU A 66 -17.94 -16.65 -1.49
N GLN A 67 -17.04 -16.42 -2.46
CA GLN A 67 -17.03 -17.17 -3.73
C GLN A 67 -16.69 -18.67 -3.57
N ASN A 68 -15.96 -19.07 -2.53
CA ASN A 68 -15.61 -20.47 -2.27
C ASN A 68 -16.65 -21.20 -1.40
N SER A 69 -17.74 -20.53 -1.02
CA SER A 69 -18.81 -21.09 -0.19
C SER A 69 -20.06 -21.51 -1.00
N ASP A 70 -20.02 -21.35 -2.32
CA ASP A 70 -20.90 -21.99 -3.32
C ASP A 70 -20.18 -23.19 -3.96
#